data_AF-A0A9P1PXS8-F1
#
_entry.id   AF-A0A9P1PXS8-F1
#
_cell.length_a   1.000
_cell.length_b   1.000
_cell.length_c   1.000
_cell.angle_alpha   90.00
_cell.angle_beta   90.00
_cell.angle_gamma   90.00
#
_symmetry.space_group_name_H-M   'P 1'
#
loop_
_entity.id
_entity.type
_entity.pdbx_description
1 polymer ?
#
loop_
_entity_poly.entity_id
_entity_poly.type
_entity_poly.pdbx_seq_one_letter_code
_entity_poly.pdbx_strand_id
1 'polypeptide(L)' 'MTDLGHYLTDQQDRHEQALRIKFLSQLPENTFQAIYEECFGTDEDVDCSGARYNGIYYSEWDIYFASHDRDSDAEVLL' A
#
# COMPACT_ATOMS: atom_id res chain seq x y z
N MET A 1 -10.32 -26.77 10.53
CA MET A 1 -9.16 -26.92 11.44
C MET A 1 -8.01 -26.23 10.74
N THR A 2 -7.68 -25.00 11.12
CA THR A 2 -6.59 -24.25 10.49
C THR A 2 -5.28 -24.86 10.98
N ASP A 3 -4.45 -25.34 10.05
CA ASP A 3 -3.14 -25.89 10.37
C ASP A 3 -2.23 -24.78 10.90
N LEU A 4 -1.42 -25.09 11.92
CA LEU A 4 -0.49 -24.14 12.55
C LEU A 4 0.49 -23.55 11.51
N GLY A 5 0.85 -24.35 10.50
CA GLY A 5 1.66 -23.89 9.37
C GLY A 5 1.01 -22.72 8.61
N HIS A 6 -0.25 -22.87 8.20
CA HIS A 6 -0.98 -21.79 7.51
C HIS A 6 -1.09 -20.53 8.37
N TYR A 7 -1.39 -20.67 9.66
CA TYR A 7 -1.48 -19.52 10.55
C TYR A 7 -0.16 -18.74 10.65
N LEU A 8 0.98 -19.42 10.73
CA LEU A 8 2.29 -18.76 10.82
C LEU A 8 2.64 -18.03 9.51
N THR A 9 2.37 -18.64 8.36
CA THR A 9 2.55 -18.01 7.05
C THR A 9 1.68 -16.75 6.92
N ASP A 10 0.39 -16.83 7.26
CA ASP A 10 -0.51 -15.68 7.19
C ASP A 10 -0.07 -14.53 8.12
N GLN A 11 0.56 -14.85 9.26
CA GLN A 11 1.10 -13.83 10.18
C GLN A 11 2.32 -13.15 9.59
N GLN A 12 3.21 -13.92 8.95
CA GLN A 12 4.38 -13.37 8.29
C GLN A 12 3.99 -12.49 7.10
N ASP A 13 3.04 -12.93 6.26
CA ASP A 13 2.58 -12.16 5.10
C ASP A 13 1.98 -10.81 5.52
N ARG A 14 1.17 -10.79 6.58
CA ARG A 14 0.64 -9.54 7.15
C ARG A 14 1.74 -8.64 7.73
N HIS A 15 2.73 -9.24 8.40
CA HIS A 15 3.84 -8.47 8.95
C HIS A 15 4.64 -7.79 7.83
N GLU A 16 4.95 -8.53 6.76
CA GLU A 16 5.65 -7.99 5.60
C GLU A 16 4.82 -6.91 4.90
N GLN A 17 3.50 -7.09 4.81
CA GLN A 17 2.59 -6.07 4.28
C GLN A 17 2.61 -4.78 5.12
N ALA A 18 2.51 -4.91 6.45
CA ALA A 18 2.56 -3.76 7.35
C ALA A 18 3.88 -2.98 7.23
N LEU A 19 5.00 -3.68 7.01
CA LEU A 19 6.29 -3.04 6.76
C LEU A 19 6.31 -2.27 5.44
N ARG A 20 5.71 -2.82 4.37
CA ARG A 20 5.59 -2.11 3.08
C ARG A 20 4.74 -0.85 3.20
N ILE A 21 3.57 -0.95 3.84
CA ILE A 21 2.66 0.19 4.06
C ILE A 21 3.38 1.28 4.85
N LYS A 22 4.03 0.92 5.97
CA LYS A 22 4.78 1.87 6.80
C LYS A 22 5.93 2.53 6.04
N PHE A 23 6.62 1.80 5.17
CA PHE A 23 7.68 2.37 4.35
C PHE A 23 7.12 3.41 3.37
N LEU A 24 6.06 3.06 2.63
CA LEU A 24 5.40 3.96 1.69
C LEU A 24 4.85 5.21 2.39
N SER A 25 4.24 5.06 3.57
CA SER A 25 3.69 6.18 4.33
C SER A 25 4.75 7.15 4.88
N GLN A 26 6.01 6.76 4.89
CA GLN A 26 7.13 7.60 5.33
C GLN A 26 7.94 8.21 4.18
N LEU A 27 7.59 7.91 2.92
CA LEU A 27 8.27 8.50 1.76
C LEU A 27 8.02 10.02 1.68
N PRO A 28 8.93 10.79 1.06
CA PRO A 28 8.67 12.18 0.73
C PRO A 28 7.39 12.33 -0.09
N GLU A 29 6.63 13.40 0.15
CA GLU A 29 5.30 13.61 -0.45
C GLU A 29 5.32 13.50 -1.98
N ASN A 30 6.25 14.20 -2.63
CA ASN A 30 6.43 14.15 -4.08
C ASN A 30 6.76 12.74 -4.61
N THR A 31 7.39 11.90 -3.80
CA THR A 31 7.75 10.53 -4.17
C THR A 31 6.55 9.60 -4.03
N PHE A 32 5.83 9.72 -2.92
CA PHE A 32 4.60 8.95 -2.71
C PHE A 32 3.53 9.32 -3.74
N GLN A 33 3.34 10.61 -4.01
CA GLN A 33 2.38 11.09 -5.00
C GLN A 33 2.65 10.52 -6.39
N ALA A 34 3.91 10.45 -6.83
CA ALA A 34 4.25 9.84 -8.12
C ALA A 34 3.86 8.35 -8.19
N ILE A 35 4.06 7.61 -7.09
CA ILE A 35 3.66 6.19 -6.98
C ILE A 35 2.13 6.06 -6.96
N TYR A 36 1.45 6.96 -6.25
CA TYR A 36 0.00 6.98 -6.14
C TYR A 36 -0.66 7.29 -7.49
N GLU A 37 -0.17 8.31 -8.21
CA GLU A 37 -0.68 8.71 -9.53
C GLU A 37 -0.41 7.67 -10.62
N GLU A 38 0.67 6.89 -10.52
CA GLU A 38 0.91 5.74 -11.41
C GLU A 38 -0.23 4.70 -11.33
N CYS A 39 -0.88 4.62 -10.17
CA CYS A 39 -1.90 3.62 -9.88
C CYS A 39 -3.33 4.16 -9.93
N PHE A 40 -3.59 5.28 -9.27
CA PHE A 40 -4.90 5.89 -9.09
C PHE A 40 -5.05 7.22 -9.87
N GLY A 41 -4.18 7.46 -10.86
CA GLY A 41 -4.23 8.64 -11.72
C GLY A 41 -5.55 8.77 -12.49
N THR A 42 -5.76 9.95 -13.08
CA THR A 42 -7.07 10.48 -13.53
C THR A 42 -7.74 9.75 -14.70
N ASP A 43 -7.19 8.66 -15.22
CA ASP A 43 -7.87 7.86 -16.24
C ASP A 43 -8.77 6.84 -15.52
N GLU A 44 -10.09 7.04 -15.63
CA GLU A 44 -11.15 6.24 -14.97
C GLU A 44 -11.11 4.73 -15.34
N ASP A 45 -10.26 4.35 -16.29
CA ASP A 45 -10.06 2.97 -16.78
C ASP A 45 -8.74 2.32 -16.32
N VAL A 46 -7.95 2.95 -15.45
CA VAL A 46 -6.70 2.35 -14.93
C VAL A 46 -7.02 1.36 -13.81
N ASP A 47 -7.02 0.07 -14.16
CA ASP A 47 -6.97 -1.02 -13.18
C ASP A 47 -5.58 -1.00 -12.50
N CYS A 48 -5.49 -0.37 -11.32
CA CYS A 48 -4.28 -0.33 -10.52
C CYS A 48 -3.90 -1.75 -10.10
N SER A 49 -3.05 -2.39 -10.88
CA SER A 49 -2.43 -3.64 -10.47
C SER A 49 -1.27 -3.45 -9.48
N GLY A 50 -1.03 -2.23 -8.98
CA GLY A 50 0.12 -1.88 -8.13
C GLY A 50 1.23 -1.12 -8.88
N ALA A 51 2.25 -0.68 -8.14
CA ALA A 51 3.37 0.12 -8.67
C ALA A 51 4.73 -0.45 -8.25
N ARG A 52 5.79 -0.14 -9.01
CA ARG A 52 7.16 -0.54 -8.66
C ARG A 52 7.99 0.66 -8.25
N TYR A 53 8.56 0.59 -7.05
CA TYR A 53 9.49 1.59 -6.55
C TYR A 53 10.77 0.95 -6.03
N ASN A 54 11.93 1.44 -6.48
CA ASN A 54 13.25 0.88 -6.17
C ASN A 54 13.35 -0.65 -6.40
N GLY A 55 12.66 -1.17 -7.42
CA GLY A 55 12.65 -2.59 -7.76
C GLY A 55 11.73 -3.46 -6.89
N ILE A 56 11.04 -2.88 -5.91
CA ILE A 56 10.04 -3.55 -5.07
C ILE A 56 8.66 -3.27 -5.65
N TYR A 57 7.85 -4.32 -5.74
CA TYR A 57 6.44 -4.20 -6.13
C TYR A 57 5.57 -3.95 -4.89
N TYR A 58 4.67 -2.99 -5.01
CA TYR A 58 3.66 -2.64 -4.03
C TYR A 58 2.29 -2.84 -4.66
N SER A 59 1.42 -3.58 -3.97
CA SER A 59 0.06 -3.79 -4.43
C SER A 59 -0.77 -2.52 -4.34
N GLU A 60 -1.90 -2.47 -5.06
CA GLU A 60 -2.92 -1.43 -4.90
C GLU A 60 -3.25 -1.17 -3.43
N TRP A 61 -3.48 -2.24 -2.65
CA TRP A 61 -3.80 -2.15 -1.23
C TRP A 61 -2.65 -1.59 -0.40
N ASP A 62 -1.40 -1.93 -0.71
CA ASP A 62 -0.25 -1.36 0.00
C ASP A 62 -0.18 0.16 -0.19
N ILE A 63 -0.47 0.64 -1.41
CA ILE A 63 -0.45 2.05 -1.77
C ILE A 63 -1.66 2.77 -1.16
N TYR A 64 -2.85 2.19 -1.25
CA TYR A 64 -4.09 2.72 -0.66
C TYR A 64 -4.00 2.85 0.86
N PHE A 65 -3.56 1.80 1.57
CA PHE A 65 -3.41 1.90 3.02
C PHE A 65 -2.30 2.88 3.42
N ALA A 66 -1.24 2.98 2.63
CA ALA A 66 -0.20 3.98 2.87
C ALA A 66 -0.72 5.40 2.68
N SER A 67 -1.62 5.68 1.73
CA SER A 67 -2.23 7.02 1.60
C SER A 67 -3.06 7.37 2.82
N HIS A 68 -3.87 6.43 3.34
CA HIS A 68 -4.66 6.61 4.56
C HIS A 68 -3.79 6.84 5.81
N ASP A 69 -2.67 6.13 5.96
CA ASP A 69 -1.74 6.33 7.09
C ASP A 69 -1.09 7.72 7.05
N ARG A 70 -0.80 8.24 5.85
CA ARG A 70 -0.22 9.59 5.63
C ARG A 70 -1.22 10.69 5.92
N ASP A 71 -2.46 10.49 5.48
CA ASP A 71 -3.59 11.40 5.65
C ASP A 71 -4.35 11.15 6.96
N SER A 72 -3.76 10.48 7.95
CA SER A 72 -4.45 10.20 9.23
C SER A 72 -4.81 11.46 10.06
N ASP A 73 -4.36 12.65 9.63
CA ASP A 73 -4.82 13.96 10.13
C ASP A 73 -5.90 14.63 9.23
N ALA A 74 -6.18 14.09 8.03
CA ALA A 74 -7.23 14.56 7.13
C ALA A 74 -8.51 13.76 7.41
N GLU A 75 -9.46 14.40 8.10
CA GLU A 75 -10.73 13.78 8.43
C GLU A 75 -11.42 13.20 7.18
N VAL A 76 -11.79 11.91 7.28
CA VAL A 76 -12.61 11.22 6.28
C VAL A 76 -13.97 11.93 6.20
N LEU A 77 -14.15 12.78 5.20
CA LEU A 77 -15.48 13.27 4.84
C LEU A 77 -16.23 12.13 4.14
N LEU A 78 -17.05 11.42 4.93
CA LEU A 78 -18.08 10.48 4.47
C LEU A 78 -19.22 11.20 3.74
#